data_AF-A0A4R6IVS7-F1
#
_entry.id   AF-A0A4R6IVS7-F1
#
_cell.length_a   1.000
_cell.length_b   1.000
_cell.length_c   1.000
_cell.angle_alpha   90.00
_cell.angle_beta   90.00
_cell.angle_gamma   90.00
#
_symmetry.space_group_name_H-M   'P 1'
#
loop_
_entity.id
_entity.type
_entity.pdbx_description
1 polymer ?
#
loop_
_entity_poly.entity_id
_entity_poly.type
_entity_poly.pdbx_seq_one_letter_code
_entity_poly.pdbx_strand_id
1 'polypeptide(L)'
;MPIVVNLDIMLARRKMSLTELSERVGITIANMSILKSGKAKAIRFSTLEEICRVLQCQPGDILEYMDDDAYRQLFNRDDCS
;
A
#
# COMPACT_ATOMS: atom_id res chain seq x y z
N MET A 1 9.16 -12.50 -1.93
CA MET A 1 8.54 -11.52 -2.86
C MET A 1 8.67 -10.19 -2.18
N PRO A 2 9.67 -9.37 -2.53
CA PRO A 2 10.03 -8.28 -1.64
C PRO A 2 9.56 -6.91 -2.17
N ILE A 3 8.39 -6.87 -2.82
CA ILE A 3 7.73 -5.60 -3.15
C ILE A 3 6.74 -5.29 -2.03
N VAL A 4 6.96 -4.18 -1.32
CA VAL A 4 6.11 -3.70 -0.23
C VAL A 4 5.30 -2.50 -0.70
N VAL A 5 4.09 -2.38 -0.15
CA VAL A 5 3.13 -1.33 -0.50
C VAL A 5 2.97 -0.38 0.69
N ASN A 6 3.58 0.79 0.62
CA ASN A 6 3.64 1.83 1.67
C ASN A 6 2.40 2.75 1.69
N LEU A 7 1.22 2.20 1.41
CA LEU A 7 -0.01 2.98 1.28
C LEU A 7 -0.43 3.64 2.60
N ASP A 8 -0.17 2.99 3.72
CA ASP A 8 -0.41 3.50 5.07
C ASP A 8 0.41 4.76 5.39
N ILE A 9 1.69 4.77 5.02
CA ILE A 9 2.58 5.93 5.14
C ILE A 9 2.02 7.09 4.32
N MET A 10 1.57 6.82 3.10
CA MET A 10 1.02 7.86 2.22
C MET A 10 -0.32 8.42 2.72
N LEU A 11 -1.20 7.57 3.25
CA LEU A 11 -2.44 7.99 3.90
C LEU A 11 -2.16 8.89 5.12
N ALA A 12 -1.21 8.51 5.97
CA ALA A 12 -0.80 9.30 7.12
C ALA A 12 -0.23 10.68 6.70
N ARG A 13 0.67 10.70 5.71
CA ARG A 13 1.26 11.93 5.16
C ARG A 13 0.21 12.88 4.57
N ARG A 14 -0.89 12.35 4.04
CA ARG A 14 -1.99 13.14 3.45
C ARG A 14 -3.16 13.38 4.40
N LYS A 15 -3.08 12.88 5.64
CA LYS A 15 -4.17 12.94 6.64
C LYS A 15 -5.50 12.41 6.08
N MET A 16 -5.43 11.36 5.26
CA MET A 16 -6.58 10.76 4.57
C MET A 16 -6.88 9.39 5.15
N SER A 17 -8.16 9.03 5.26
CA SER A 17 -8.57 7.70 5.69
C SER A 17 -8.60 6.69 4.52
N LEU A 18 -8.50 5.40 4.82
CA LEU A 18 -8.63 4.34 3.81
C LEU A 18 -10.03 4.34 3.15
N THR A 19 -11.06 4.62 3.95
CA THR A 19 -12.45 4.74 3.48
C THR A 19 -12.60 5.89 2.49
N GLU A 20 -12.05 7.06 2.81
CA GLU A 20 -12.07 8.23 1.92
C GLU A 20 -11.32 7.97 0.61
N LEU A 21 -10.17 7.30 0.66
CA LEU A 21 -9.45 6.90 -0.56
C LEU A 21 -10.27 5.91 -1.40
N SER A 22 -10.91 4.93 -0.75
CA SER A 22 -11.76 3.93 -1.39
C SER A 22 -12.92 4.58 -2.14
N GLU A 23 -13.58 5.58 -1.53
CA GLU A 23 -14.65 6.37 -2.16
C GLU A 23 -14.15 7.18 -3.36
N ARG A 24 -12.99 7.82 -3.25
CA ARG A 24 -12.41 8.67 -4.32
C ARG A 24 -11.89 7.86 -5.51
N VAL A 25 -11.32 6.68 -5.26
CA VAL A 25 -10.74 5.80 -6.29
C VAL A 25 -11.80 4.86 -6.89
N GLY A 26 -12.94 4.68 -6.22
CA GLY A 26 -14.02 3.80 -6.67
C GLY A 26 -13.70 2.31 -6.54
N ILE A 27 -12.83 1.94 -5.59
CA ILE A 27 -12.43 0.55 -5.32
C ILE A 27 -12.91 0.15 -3.94
N THR A 28 -13.36 -1.09 -3.77
CA THR A 28 -13.87 -1.60 -2.49
C THR A 28 -12.82 -1.53 -1.37
N ILE A 29 -13.27 -1.28 -0.15
CA ILE A 29 -12.43 -1.26 1.06
C ILE A 29 -11.69 -2.60 1.24
N ALA A 30 -12.32 -3.72 0.85
CA ALA A 30 -11.71 -5.04 0.89
C ALA A 30 -10.43 -5.13 0.03
N ASN A 31 -10.49 -4.66 -1.22
CA ASN A 31 -9.32 -4.64 -2.12
C ASN A 31 -8.25 -3.66 -1.61
N MET A 32 -8.68 -2.50 -1.07
CA MET A 32 -7.76 -1.50 -0.51
C MET A 32 -7.07 -2.01 0.77
N SER A 33 -7.74 -2.84 1.57
CA SER A 33 -7.19 -3.44 2.78
C SER A 33 -6.11 -4.48 2.48
N ILE A 34 -6.27 -5.24 1.39
CA ILE A 34 -5.26 -6.17 0.90
C ILE A 34 -4.01 -5.42 0.41
N LEU A 35 -4.21 -4.29 -0.30
CA LEU A 35 -3.12 -3.41 -0.71
C LEU A 35 -2.39 -2.81 0.50
N LYS A 36 -3.12 -2.27 1.47
CA LYS A 36 -2.55 -1.66 2.68
C LYS A 36 -1.76 -2.64 3.54
N SER A 37 -2.22 -3.89 3.65
CA SER A 37 -1.56 -4.91 4.49
C SER A 37 -0.30 -5.52 3.88
N GLY A 38 0.11 -5.07 2.69
CA GLY A 38 1.26 -5.64 1.97
C GLY A 38 1.04 -7.07 1.46
N LYS A 39 -0.17 -7.63 1.62
CA LYS A 39 -0.52 -9.00 1.18
C LYS A 39 -0.93 -9.06 -0.29
N ALA A 40 -0.97 -7.92 -0.98
CA ALA A 40 -1.30 -7.86 -2.38
C ALA A 40 -0.24 -8.53 -3.25
N LYS A 41 -0.67 -9.45 -4.12
CA LYS A 41 0.22 -10.11 -5.09
C LYS A 41 0.37 -9.33 -6.40
N ALA A 42 -0.59 -8.46 -6.69
CA ALA A 42 -0.63 -7.65 -7.89
C ALA A 42 -1.48 -6.40 -7.66
N ILE A 43 -1.15 -5.33 -8.40
CA ILE A 43 -1.95 -4.12 -8.52
C ILE A 43 -2.07 -3.77 -10.00
N ARG A 44 -3.25 -3.36 -10.45
CA ARG A 44 -3.43 -2.86 -11.83
C ARG A 44 -2.86 -1.46 -11.92
N PHE A 45 -2.19 -1.12 -13.03
CA PHE A 45 -1.66 0.23 -13.20
C PHE A 45 -2.73 1.31 -13.18
N SER A 46 -3.94 1.05 -13.69
CA SER A 46 -5.06 1.99 -13.58
C SER A 46 -5.45 2.28 -12.12
N THR A 47 -5.39 1.26 -11.25
CA THR A 47 -5.59 1.44 -9.82
C THR A 47 -4.47 2.27 -9.19
N LEU A 48 -3.22 1.96 -9.55
CA LEU A 48 -2.06 2.70 -9.04
C LEU A 48 -2.08 4.16 -9.49
N GLU A 49 -2.44 4.42 -10.74
CA GLU A 49 -2.63 5.76 -11.32
C GLU A 49 -3.66 6.57 -10.52
N GLU A 50 -4.84 6.01 -10.30
CA GLU A 50 -5.90 6.69 -9.54
C GLU A 50 -5.49 6.98 -8.10
N ILE A 51 -4.81 6.05 -7.43
CA ILE A 51 -4.26 6.28 -6.09
C ILE A 51 -3.24 7.42 -6.12
N CYS A 52 -2.30 7.40 -7.07
CA CYS A 52 -1.29 8.46 -7.23
C CYS A 52 -1.93 9.83 -7.49
N ARG A 53 -2.99 9.86 -8.31
CA ARG A 53 -3.76 11.07 -8.62
C ARG A 53 -4.46 11.63 -7.39
N VAL A 54 -5.15 10.79 -6.62
CA VAL A 54 -5.89 11.21 -5.42
C VAL A 54 -4.95 11.61 -4.28
N LEU A 55 -3.85 10.88 -4.09
CA LEU A 55 -2.88 11.14 -3.03
C LEU A 55 -1.80 12.16 -3.45
N GLN A 56 -1.80 12.60 -4.71
CA GLN A 56 -0.78 13.49 -5.27
C GLN A 56 0.63 12.99 -4.94
N CYS A 57 0.94 11.77 -5.36
CA CYS A 57 2.22 11.12 -5.14
C CYS A 57 2.70 10.38 -6.38
N GLN A 58 3.93 9.88 -6.34
CA GLN A 58 4.50 9.06 -7.39
C GLN A 58 4.34 7.56 -7.05
N PRO A 59 4.37 6.67 -8.05
CA PRO A 59 4.39 5.23 -7.83
C PRO A 59 5.49 4.77 -6.86
N GLY A 60 6.67 5.38 -6.92
CA GLY A 60 7.78 5.08 -6.01
C GLY A 60 7.57 5.48 -4.55
N ASP A 61 6.57 6.32 -4.26
CA ASP A 61 6.16 6.61 -2.88
C ASP A 61 5.29 5.49 -2.28
N ILE A 62 4.69 4.66 -3.15
CA ILE A 62 3.77 3.58 -2.76
C ILE A 62 4.47 2.23 -2.86
N LEU A 63 5.25 1.99 -3.92
CA LEU A 63 5.89 0.71 -4.19
C LEU A 63 7.37 0.80 -3.86
N GLU A 64 7.81 -0.07 -2.97
CA GLU A 64 9.21 -0.18 -2.55
C GLU A 64 9.71 -1.60 -2.78
N TYR A 65 10.89 -1.71 -3.39
CA TYR A 65 11.63 -2.97 -3.43
C TYR A 65 12.48 -3.08 -2.17
N MET A 66 12.32 -4.19 -1.46
CA MET A 66 13.16 -4.62 -0.36
C MET A 66 14.01 -5.81 -0.84
N ASP A 67 15.09 -6.13 -0.15
CA ASP A 67 15.72 -7.44 -0.31
C ASP A 67 15.01 -8.48 0.58
N ASP A 68 15.34 -9.76 0.40
CA ASP A 68 14.69 -10.85 1.13
C ASP A 68 14.94 -10.79 2.65
N ASP A 69 16.09 -10.27 3.08
CA ASP A 69 16.43 -10.18 4.50
C ASP A 69 15.66 -9.04 5.18
N ALA A 70 15.59 -7.87 4.54
CA ALA A 70 14.82 -6.72 4.99
C ALA A 70 13.31 -7.02 4.99
N TYR A 71 12.82 -7.74 3.98
CA TYR A 71 11.43 -8.20 3.92
C TYR A 71 11.12 -9.15 5.08
N ARG A 72 11.97 -10.16 5.33
CA ARG A 72 11.79 -11.09 6.47
C ARG A 72 11.78 -10.35 7.80
N GLN A 73 12.67 -9.38 8.02
CA GLN A 73 12.69 -8.60 9.26
C GLN A 73 11.40 -7.78 9.47
N LEU A 74 10.80 -7.28 8.38
CA LEU A 74 9.55 -6.52 8.45
C LEU A 74 8.35 -7.39 8.84
N PHE A 75 8.25 -8.62 8.29
CA PHE A 75 7.08 -9.50 8.48
C PHE A 75 7.26 -10.60 9.53
N ASN A 76 8.47 -10.92 9.98
CA ASN A 76 8.72 -11.92 11.04
C ASN A 76 8.66 -11.35 12.47
N ARG A 77 8.27 -10.07 12.63
CA ARG A 77 8.07 -9.46 13.96
C ARG A 77 6.78 -9.91 14.65
N ASP A 78 5.90 -10.63 13.96
CA ASP A 78 4.62 -11.12 14.51
C ASP A 78 4.70 -12.48 15.22
N ASP A 79 5.90 -13.04 15.45
CA ASP A 79 6.10 -14.34 16.15
C ASP A 79 6.81 -14.19 17.52
N CYS A 80 6.87 -12.97 18.08
CA CYS A 80 7.25 -12.75 19.48
C CYS A 80 6.02 -12.32 20.29
N SER A 81 5.45 -13.31 20.97
CA SER A 81 4.74 -13.30 22.26
C SER A 81 4.09 -11.99 22.75
#